data_AF-K2BCB1-F1
#
_entry.id   AF-K2BCB1-F1
#
_cell.length_a   1.000
_cell.length_b   1.000
_cell.length_c   1.000
_cell.angle_alpha   90.00
_cell.angle_beta   90.00
_cell.angle_gamma   90.00
#
_symmetry.space_group_name_H-M   'P 1'
#
loop_
_entity.id
_entity.type
_entity.pdbx_description
1 polymer ?
#
loop_
_entity_poly.entity_id
_entity_poly.type
_entity_poly.pdbx_seq_one_letter_code
_entity_poly.pdbx_strand_id
1 'polypeptide(L)'
;WTLCYQSQFGYDKWLMPATQVLLTELPKRGMNNVDIVCPGFSVDCLETLEEIAITGKKLFLKSGGNSLRYIPALNDSDEQIKLLISLIS
;
A
#
# COMPACT_ATOMS: atom_id res chain seq x y z
N TRP A 1 -6.14 7.44 -9.54
CA TRP A 1 -5.58 6.38 -8.68
C TRP A 1 -4.74 5.45 -9.56
N THR A 2 -3.78 4.73 -8.99
CA THR A 2 -2.89 3.81 -9.73
C THR A 2 -2.75 2.52 -8.92
N LEU A 3 -2.72 1.39 -9.62
CA LEU A 3 -2.43 0.09 -9.03
C LEU A 3 -0.94 -0.22 -9.14
N CYS A 4 -0.36 -0.79 -8.09
CA CYS A 4 1.01 -1.26 -8.04
C CYS A 4 1.10 -2.54 -7.21
N TYR A 5 2.23 -3.24 -7.32
CA TYR A 5 2.46 -4.55 -6.73
C TYR A 5 3.66 -4.50 -5.79
N GLN A 6 3.43 -4.92 -4.55
CA GLN A 6 4.44 -4.95 -3.49
C GLN A 6 4.99 -6.37 -3.28
N SER A 7 6.00 -6.49 -2.41
CA SER A 7 6.53 -7.76 -1.93
C SER A 7 7.04 -8.67 -3.07
N GLN A 8 7.77 -8.07 -4.03
CA GLN A 8 8.49 -8.80 -5.09
C GLN A 8 9.81 -9.35 -4.54
N PHE A 9 10.06 -10.66 -4.73
CA PHE A 9 11.25 -11.34 -4.21
C PHE A 9 11.95 -12.22 -5.26
N GLY A 10 13.27 -12.38 -5.14
CA GLY A 10 14.04 -13.20 -6.07
C GLY A 10 14.20 -12.57 -7.46
N TYR A 11 14.63 -13.37 -8.43
CA TYR A 11 15.07 -12.90 -9.76
C TYR A 11 14.03 -13.09 -10.87
N ASP A 12 12.94 -13.79 -10.58
CA ASP A 12 11.89 -14.05 -11.56
C ASP A 12 11.10 -12.79 -11.92
N LYS A 13 10.34 -12.85 -13.03
CA LYS A 13 9.52 -11.73 -13.46
C LYS A 13 8.28 -11.61 -12.58
N TRP A 14 8.10 -10.44 -11.98
CA TRP A 14 6.93 -10.09 -11.17
C TRP A 14 5.96 -9.13 -11.89
N LEU A 15 4.76 -9.00 -11.33
CA LEU A 15 3.75 -8.04 -11.79
C LEU A 15 4.22 -6.60 -11.59
N MET A 16 3.92 -5.74 -12.55
CA MET A 16 4.38 -4.34 -12.58
C MET A 16 3.19 -3.37 -12.66
N PRO A 17 3.31 -2.13 -12.14
CA PRO A 17 4.53 -1.53 -11.58
C PRO A 17 4.83 -1.97 -10.16
N ALA A 18 6.12 -2.13 -9.85
CA ALA A 18 6.59 -2.37 -8.49
C ALA A 18 6.29 -1.15 -7.60
N THR A 19 5.76 -1.36 -6.40
CA THR A 19 5.39 -0.29 -5.47
C THR A 19 6.59 0.60 -5.13
N GLN A 20 7.77 0.02 -4.81
CA GLN A 20 8.96 0.83 -4.53
C GLN A 20 9.36 1.74 -5.71
N VAL A 21 9.30 1.24 -6.95
CA VAL A 21 9.63 2.04 -8.14
C VAL A 21 8.61 3.15 -8.34
N LEU A 22 7.32 2.85 -8.16
CA LEU A 22 6.30 3.87 -8.30
C LEU A 22 6.49 4.99 -7.26
N LEU A 23 6.71 4.63 -5.98
CA LEU A 23 6.89 5.61 -4.90
C LEU A 23 8.11 6.52 -5.09
N THR A 24 9.18 6.08 -5.76
CA THR A 24 10.32 6.97 -6.06
C THR A 24 10.07 7.88 -7.26
N GLU A 25 9.18 7.50 -8.18
CA GLU A 25 8.87 8.24 -9.39
C GLU A 25 7.74 9.27 -9.21
N LEU A 26 6.78 9.01 -8.32
CA LEU A 26 5.63 9.91 -8.10
C LEU A 26 6.05 11.36 -7.77
N PRO A 27 7.00 11.63 -6.85
CA PRO A 27 7.43 13.00 -6.57
C PRO A 27 8.05 13.71 -7.78
N LYS A 28 8.81 12.98 -8.61
CA LYS A 28 9.41 13.51 -9.85
C LYS A 28 8.36 13.96 -10.86
N ARG A 29 7.14 13.42 -10.76
CA ARG A 29 5.97 13.78 -11.57
C ARG A 29 5.10 14.87 -10.92
N GLY A 30 5.57 15.47 -9.82
CA GLY A 30 4.85 16.50 -9.07
C GLY A 30 3.77 15.95 -8.12
N MET A 31 3.64 14.63 -7.97
CA MET A 31 2.70 14.01 -7.04
C MET A 31 3.36 13.86 -5.67
N ASN A 32 3.25 14.91 -4.86
CA ASN A 32 3.96 15.02 -3.59
C ASN A 32 3.14 14.58 -2.37
N ASN A 33 1.84 14.31 -2.52
CA ASN A 33 0.97 13.84 -1.44
C ASN A 33 0.21 12.61 -1.93
N VAL A 34 0.36 11.48 -1.22
CA VAL A 34 -0.17 10.18 -1.63
C VAL A 34 -0.91 9.52 -0.49
N ASP A 35 -2.14 9.10 -0.74
CA ASP A 35 -2.84 8.11 0.07
C ASP A 35 -2.67 6.73 -0.56
N ILE A 36 -2.38 5.71 0.26
CA ILE A 36 -2.21 4.34 -0.21
C ILE A 36 -3.08 3.38 0.62
N VAL A 37 -3.75 2.47 -0.07
CA VAL A 37 -4.52 1.34 0.47
C VAL A 37 -3.86 0.03 0.00
N CYS A 38 -3.95 -1.02 0.81
CA CYS A 38 -3.46 -2.36 0.48
C CYS A 38 -4.63 -3.34 0.35
N PRO A 39 -5.45 -3.27 -0.71
CA PRO A 39 -6.70 -4.03 -0.83
C PRO A 39 -6.50 -5.55 -0.99
N GLY A 40 -5.26 -6.02 -1.16
CA GLY A 40 -4.94 -7.44 -1.13
C GLY A 40 -5.05 -8.08 0.26
N PHE A 41 -5.18 -7.26 1.31
CA PHE A 41 -5.34 -7.69 2.69
C PHE A 41 -6.54 -6.98 3.34
N SER A 42 -7.36 -7.73 4.06
CA SER A 42 -8.47 -7.18 4.85
C SER A 42 -8.05 -6.79 6.27
N VAL A 43 -6.88 -7.25 6.72
CA VAL A 43 -6.32 -7.02 8.06
C VAL A 43 -4.86 -6.59 7.92
N ASP A 44 -4.41 -5.67 8.76
CA ASP A 44 -3.04 -5.19 8.78
C ASP A 44 -2.07 -6.31 9.18
N CYS A 45 -1.02 -6.44 8.38
CA CYS A 45 0.07 -7.40 8.54
C CYS A 45 1.44 -6.72 8.30
N LEU A 46 2.52 -7.50 8.32
CA LEU A 46 3.88 -7.02 8.10
C LEU A 46 4.01 -6.25 6.79
N GLU A 47 3.43 -6.79 5.72
CA GLU A 47 3.45 -6.22 4.37
C GLU A 47 2.71 -4.87 4.28
N THR A 48 1.80 -4.59 5.20
CA THR A 48 1.09 -3.30 5.25
C THR A 48 1.79 -2.28 6.15
N LEU A 49 2.12 -2.67 7.39
CA LEU A 49 2.64 -1.74 8.39
C LEU A 49 4.14 -1.46 8.15
N GLU A 50 4.95 -2.50 7.99
CA GLU A 50 6.39 -2.34 7.87
C GLU A 50 6.79 -1.96 6.44
N GLU A 51 6.32 -2.69 5.44
CA GLU A 51 6.74 -2.44 4.05
C GLU A 51 6.15 -1.14 3.49
N ILE A 52 4.87 -0.83 3.74
CA ILE A 52 4.20 0.35 3.16
C ILE A 52 4.21 1.53 4.12
N ALA A 53 3.62 1.39 5.31
CA ALA A 53 3.41 2.54 6.20
C ALA A 53 4.73 3.11 6.77
N ILE A 54 5.74 2.26 6.96
CA ILE A 54 7.06 2.66 7.46
C ILE A 54 8.07 2.80 6.31
N THR A 55 8.41 1.69 5.63
CA THR A 55 9.49 1.68 4.64
C THR A 55 9.12 2.42 3.36
N GLY A 56 7.93 2.18 2.81
CA GLY A 56 7.40 2.87 1.62
C GLY A 56 7.26 4.37 1.85
N LYS A 57 6.70 4.78 3.00
CA LYS A 57 6.66 6.18 3.41
C LYS A 57 8.04 6.82 3.46
N LYS A 58 9.01 6.17 4.11
CA LYS A 58 10.39 6.65 4.21
C LYS A 58 11.02 6.80 2.82
N LEU A 59 10.77 5.85 1.91
CA LEU A 59 11.27 5.89 0.54
C LEU A 59 10.68 7.08 -0.24
N PHE A 60 9.35 7.24 -0.21
CA PHE A 60 8.64 8.33 -0.88
C PHE A 60 9.13 9.71 -0.42
N LEU A 61 9.27 9.91 0.90
CA LEU A 61 9.78 11.16 1.47
C LEU A 61 11.23 11.44 1.05
N LYS A 62 12.08 10.41 1.06
CA LYS A 62 13.48 10.53 0.59
C LYS A 62 13.57 10.85 -0.90
N SER A 63 12.57 10.48 -1.70
CA SER A 63 12.50 10.80 -3.13
C SER A 63 11.92 12.18 -3.45
N GLY A 64 11.66 13.01 -2.43
CA GLY A 64 11.16 14.38 -2.61
C GLY A 64 9.66 14.54 -2.44
N GLY A 65 8.95 13.48 -2.02
CA GLY A 65 7.54 13.58 -1.65
C GLY A 65 7.34 14.32 -0.32
N ASN A 66 6.17 14.94 -0.15
CA ASN A 66 5.82 15.69 1.06
C ASN A 66 5.09 14.82 2.08
N SER A 67 4.12 14.02 1.64
CA SER A 67 3.36 13.14 2.54
C SER A 67 2.92 11.84 1.86
N LEU A 68 3.07 10.74 2.60
CA LEU A 68 2.46 9.46 2.27
C LEU A 68 1.68 8.98 3.49
N ARG A 69 0.37 8.78 3.32
CA ARG A 69 -0.53 8.26 4.35
C ARG A 69 -1.01 6.88 3.93
N TYR A 70 -0.64 5.90 4.74
CA TYR A 70 -1.27 4.59 4.68
C TYR A 70 -2.67 4.68 5.28
N ILE A 71 -3.65 4.14 4.55
CA ILE A 71 -5.02 3.93 5.03
C ILE A 71 -5.08 2.51 5.59
N PRO A 72 -5.37 2.34 6.90
CA PRO A 72 -5.44 1.02 7.53
C PRO A 72 -6.38 0.07 6.81
N ALA A 73 -6.07 -1.23 6.90
CA ALA A 73 -7.01 -2.25 6.49
C ALA A 73 -8.29 -2.19 7.35
N LEU A 74 -9.34 -2.90 6.92
CA LEU A 74 -10.62 -2.86 7.63
C LEU A 74 -10.55 -3.50 9.01
N ASN A 75 -9.59 -4.40 9.26
CA ASN A 75 -9.31 -5.00 10.56
C ASN A 75 -10.58 -5.59 11.21
N ASP A 76 -10.86 -5.21 12.45
CA ASP A 76 -12.01 -5.60 13.25
C ASP A 76 -13.17 -4.60 13.18
N SER A 77 -13.23 -3.75 12.14
CA SER A 77 -14.34 -2.82 11.94
C SER A 77 -15.70 -3.52 11.84
N ASP A 78 -16.74 -2.83 12.31
CA ASP A 78 -18.13 -3.29 12.22
C ASP A 78 -18.52 -3.60 10.78
N GLU A 79 -18.06 -2.80 9.80
CA GLU A 79 -18.33 -3.00 8.38
C GLU A 79 -17.71 -4.30 7.85
N GLN A 80 -16.47 -4.62 8.22
CA GLN A 80 -15.81 -5.88 7.84
C GLN A 80 -16.54 -7.08 8.43
N ILE A 81 -16.91 -7.00 9.70
CA ILE A 81 -17.64 -8.08 10.38
C ILE A 81 -19.02 -8.27 9.75
N LYS A 82 -19.76 -7.19 9.49
CA LYS A 82 -21.06 -7.25 8.80
C LYS A 82 -20.94 -7.87 7.41
N LEU A 83 -19.92 -7.49 6.64
CA LEU A 83 -19.65 -8.07 5.32
C LEU A 83 -19.39 -9.58 5.43
N LEU A 84 -18.50 -10.01 6.33
CA LEU A 84 -18.20 -11.43 6.52
C LEU A 84 -19.45 -12.23 6.91
N ILE A 85 -20.28 -11.72 7.84
CA ILE A 85 -21.55 -12.34 8.22
C ILE A 85 -22.47 -12.48 7.00
N SER A 86 -22.56 -11.44 6.15
CA SER A 86 -23.44 -11.44 4.96
C SER A 86 -23.02 -12.43 3.88
N LEU A 87 -21.79 -12.93 3.89
CA LEU A 87 -21.28 -13.91 2.91
C LEU A 87 -21.55 -15.35 3.33
N ILE A 88 -21.73 -15.60 4.63
CA ILE A 88 -21.89 -16.95 5.20
C ILE A 88 -23.31 -17.25 5.70
N SER A 89 -24.19 -16.24 5.71
CA SER A 89 -25.60 -16.35 6.14
C SER A 89 -26.54 -16.34 4.94
#